data_AF-A0A372RXQ6-F1
#
_entry.id   AF-A0A372RXQ6-F1
#
_cell.length_a   1.000
_cell.length_b   1.000
_cell.length_c   1.000
_cell.angle_alpha   90.00
_cell.angle_beta   90.00
_cell.angle_gamma   90.00
#
_symmetry.space_group_name_H-M   'P 1'
#
loop_
_entity.id
_entity.type
_entity.pdbx_description
1 polymer ?
#
loop_
_entity_poly.entity_id
_entity_poly.type
_entity_poly.pdbx_seq_one_letter_code
_entity_poly.pdbx_strand_id
1 'polypeptide(L)'
;MEPELIEKELKKLFCQCREEFKEDLELEEAIKFGACFLAHFLYIHPFMNGNGRVARLLLSYLLSNFTVVPLSLYTGEKTREIYLDCLREAQWYHKPPFKPSALATFILENVHLTSYKICTNMDIDIQNVDS
;
A
#
# COMPACT_ATOMS: atom_id res chain seq x y z
N MET A 1 -16.05 11.53 -6.29
CA MET A 1 -17.13 11.04 -5.42
C MET A 1 -17.97 12.22 -4.97
N GLU A 2 -19.28 12.06 -4.81
CA GLU A 2 -20.16 13.12 -4.29
C GLU A 2 -19.87 13.37 -2.80
N PRO A 3 -19.82 14.63 -2.31
CA PRO A 3 -19.43 14.94 -0.93
C PRO A 3 -20.25 14.20 0.14
N GLU A 4 -21.55 14.03 -0.11
CA GLU A 4 -22.50 13.39 0.80
C GLU A 4 -22.22 11.90 1.01
N LEU A 5 -21.52 11.25 0.07
CA LEU A 5 -21.20 9.83 0.13
C LEU A 5 -19.82 9.55 0.76
N ILE A 6 -18.95 10.55 0.88
CA ILE A 6 -17.56 10.37 1.32
C ILE A 6 -17.49 9.71 2.70
N GLU A 7 -18.26 10.21 3.66
CA GLU A 7 -18.23 9.69 5.04
C GLU A 7 -18.68 8.22 5.09
N LYS A 8 -19.74 7.89 4.34
CA LYS A 8 -20.26 6.53 4.24
C LYS A 8 -19.24 5.58 3.62
N GLU A 9 -18.62 5.97 2.51
CA GLU A 9 -17.64 5.13 1.82
C GLU A 9 -16.34 4.97 2.63
N LEU A 10 -15.90 6.00 3.35
CA LEU A 10 -14.78 5.89 4.29
C LEU A 10 -15.09 4.92 5.43
N LYS A 11 -16.28 5.02 6.05
CA LYS A 11 -16.71 4.10 7.11
C LYS A 11 -16.70 2.65 6.63
N LYS A 12 -17.21 2.42 5.41
CA LYS A 12 -17.20 1.11 4.76
C LYS A 12 -15.78 0.60 4.53
N LEU A 13 -14.91 1.43 3.94
CA LEU A 13 -13.51 1.08 3.69
C LEU A 13 -12.77 0.71 4.98
N PHE A 14 -12.92 1.51 6.04
CA PHE A 14 -12.27 1.21 7.31
C PHE A 14 -12.84 -0.01 8.04
N CYS A 15 -14.13 -0.31 7.84
CA CYS A 15 -14.72 -1.55 8.36
C CYS A 15 -14.10 -2.77 7.67
N GLN A 16 -14.05 -2.75 6.34
CA GLN A 16 -13.40 -3.79 5.55
C GLN A 16 -11.93 -3.95 5.94
N CYS A 17 -11.19 -2.85 6.07
CA CYS A 17 -9.79 -2.89 6.46
C CYS A 17 -9.57 -3.59 7.81
N ARG A 18 -10.44 -3.38 8.80
CA ARG A 18 -10.34 -4.06 10.10
C ARG A 18 -10.69 -5.55 10.03
N GLU A 19 -11.58 -5.93 9.12
CA GLU A 19 -11.96 -7.34 8.93
C GLU A 19 -10.85 -8.14 8.23
N GLU A 20 -10.14 -7.50 7.30
CA GLU A 20 -9.06 -8.12 6.52
C GLU A 20 -7.71 -8.12 7.25
N PHE A 21 -7.38 -7.07 8.03
CA PHE A 21 -6.11 -6.98 8.77
C PHE A 21 -6.18 -7.64 10.15
N LYS A 22 -6.16 -8.98 10.19
CA LYS A 22 -6.13 -9.80 11.41
C LYS A 22 -4.70 -10.02 11.93
N GLU A 23 -4.56 -10.56 13.15
CA GLU A 23 -3.26 -10.75 13.81
C GLU A 23 -2.36 -11.79 13.12
N ASP A 24 -2.96 -12.77 12.44
CA ASP A 24 -2.30 -13.89 11.76
C ASP A 24 -2.10 -13.69 10.25
N LEU A 25 -2.17 -12.44 9.80
CA LEU A 25 -2.07 -12.10 8.38
C LEU A 25 -0.66 -12.34 7.83
N GLU A 26 -0.55 -13.00 6.68
CA GLU A 26 0.74 -13.16 6.00
C GLU A 26 1.12 -11.90 5.20
N LEU A 27 2.42 -11.70 4.96
CA LEU A 27 2.92 -10.52 4.23
C LEU A 27 2.25 -10.37 2.86
N GLU A 28 2.10 -11.45 2.11
CA GLU A 28 1.48 -11.42 0.78
C GLU A 28 0.03 -10.89 0.84
N GLU A 29 -0.73 -11.32 1.84
CA GLU A 29 -2.11 -10.89 2.06
C GLU A 29 -2.17 -9.43 2.51
N ALA A 30 -1.30 -9.03 3.43
CA ALA A 30 -1.16 -7.65 3.88
C ALA A 30 -0.87 -6.69 2.72
N ILE A 31 0.00 -7.09 1.79
CA ILE A 31 0.33 -6.31 0.59
C ILE A 31 -0.89 -6.20 -0.34
N LYS A 32 -1.60 -7.31 -0.58
CA LYS A 32 -2.82 -7.30 -1.42
C LYS A 32 -3.90 -6.40 -0.82
N PHE A 33 -4.21 -6.55 0.47
CA PHE A 33 -5.20 -5.73 1.16
C PHE A 33 -4.76 -4.26 1.26
N GLY A 34 -3.48 -4.01 1.53
CA GLY A 34 -2.90 -2.66 1.55
C GLY A 34 -3.01 -1.98 0.19
N ALA A 35 -2.74 -2.69 -0.91
CA ALA A 35 -2.91 -2.17 -2.27
C ALA A 35 -4.38 -1.83 -2.57
N CYS A 36 -5.32 -2.70 -2.18
CA CYS A 36 -6.76 -2.46 -2.32
C CYS A 36 -7.19 -1.23 -1.52
N PHE A 37 -6.73 -1.13 -0.27
CA PHE A 37 -7.01 -0.01 0.61
C PHE A 37 -6.49 1.31 0.02
N LEU A 38 -5.23 1.34 -0.43
CA LEU A 38 -4.60 2.50 -1.04
C LEU A 38 -5.38 2.98 -2.28
N ALA A 39 -5.71 2.06 -3.18
CA ALA A 39 -6.46 2.38 -4.40
C ALA A 39 -7.87 2.91 -4.06
N HIS A 40 -8.56 2.31 -3.09
CA HIS A 40 -9.90 2.70 -2.70
C HIS A 40 -9.94 4.04 -1.97
N PHE A 41 -9.01 4.27 -1.04
CA PHE A 41 -8.90 5.54 -0.35
C PHE A 41 -8.67 6.71 -1.33
N LEU A 42 -7.77 6.51 -2.30
CA LEU A 42 -7.49 7.52 -3.34
C LEU A 42 -8.65 7.70 -4.31
N TYR A 43 -9.47 6.67 -4.53
CA TYR A 43 -10.70 6.75 -5.32
C TYR A 43 -11.80 7.56 -4.60
N ILE A 44 -11.95 7.37 -3.28
CA ILE A 44 -12.87 8.17 -2.46
C ILE A 44 -12.46 9.64 -2.48
N HIS A 45 -11.15 9.90 -2.40
CA HIS A 45 -10.54 11.23 -2.39
C HIS A 45 -11.19 12.18 -1.35
N PRO A 46 -11.13 11.83 -0.05
CA PRO A 46 -11.96 12.42 0.99
C PRO A 46 -11.61 13.87 1.36
N PHE A 47 -10.39 14.32 1.08
CA PHE A 47 -9.91 15.64 1.48
C PHE A 47 -9.73 16.58 0.29
N MET A 48 -9.72 17.88 0.57
CA MET A 48 -9.41 18.91 -0.44
C MET A 48 -7.99 18.81 -0.98
N ASN A 49 -7.02 18.44 -0.14
CA ASN A 49 -5.62 18.26 -0.51
C ASN A 49 -4.97 17.22 0.42
N GLY A 50 -3.87 16.63 -0.05
CA GLY A 50 -3.05 15.73 0.77
C GLY A 50 -3.49 14.27 0.76
N ASN A 51 -4.50 13.89 -0.03
CA ASN A 51 -4.98 12.50 -0.12
C ASN A 51 -3.83 11.52 -0.39
N GLY A 52 -2.94 11.83 -1.34
CA GLY A 52 -1.77 11.00 -1.63
C GLY A 52 -0.83 10.81 -0.43
N ARG A 53 -0.60 11.86 0.38
CA ARG A 53 0.25 11.78 1.57
C ARG A 53 -0.40 10.93 2.65
N VAL A 54 -1.69 11.18 2.93
CA VAL A 54 -2.44 10.43 3.93
C VAL A 54 -2.56 8.95 3.53
N ALA A 55 -2.84 8.66 2.26
CA ALA A 55 -2.98 7.30 1.79
C ALA A 55 -1.69 6.47 1.94
N ARG A 56 -0.53 7.08 1.64
CA ARG A 56 0.77 6.43 1.84
C ARG A 56 1.13 6.25 3.31
N LEU A 57 0.80 7.24 4.16
CA LEU A 57 0.96 7.11 5.61
C LEU A 57 0.11 5.97 6.18
N LEU A 58 -1.15 5.87 5.76
CA LEU A 58 -2.04 4.79 6.16
C LEU A 58 -1.55 3.43 5.65
N LEU A 59 -1.08 3.34 4.40
CA LEU A 59 -0.47 2.11 3.89
C LEU A 59 0.77 1.71 4.71
N SER A 60 1.66 2.67 5.00
CA SER A 60 2.83 2.40 5.84
C SER A 60 2.44 1.94 7.24
N TYR A 61 1.35 2.47 7.81
CA TYR A 61 0.84 2.02 9.09
C TYR A 61 0.31 0.58 9.03
N LEU A 62 -0.48 0.26 8.00
CA LEU A 62 -1.03 -1.08 7.81
C LEU A 62 0.06 -2.16 7.61
N LEU A 63 1.19 -1.80 7.02
CA LEU A 63 2.31 -2.70 6.77
C LEU A 63 3.40 -2.66 7.87
N SER A 64 3.17 -1.94 8.97
CA SER A 64 4.19 -1.71 10.00
C SER A 64 4.63 -2.98 10.73
N ASN A 65 3.77 -4.00 10.84
CA ASN A 65 4.15 -5.29 11.42
C ASN A 65 5.13 -6.09 10.54
N PHE A 66 5.26 -5.74 9.26
CA PHE A 66 6.12 -6.45 8.31
C PHE A 66 7.34 -5.63 7.87
N THR A 67 7.38 -4.34 8.23
CA THR A 67 8.40 -3.41 7.76
C THR A 67 9.14 -2.80 8.96
N VAL A 68 10.46 -2.91 8.95
CA VAL A 68 11.31 -2.40 10.04
C VAL A 68 11.35 -0.87 10.07
N VAL A 69 11.08 -0.23 8.93
CA VAL A 69 10.99 1.23 8.79
C VAL A 69 9.72 1.61 8.05
N PRO A 70 9.22 2.85 8.21
CA PRO A 70 8.10 3.34 7.41
C PRO A 70 8.33 3.18 5.91
N LEU A 71 7.34 2.61 5.22
CA LEU A 71 7.43 2.31 3.80
C LEU A 71 7.51 3.60 2.97
N SER A 72 8.59 3.74 2.19
CA SER A 72 8.69 4.75 1.14
C SER A 72 8.40 4.14 -0.22
N LEU A 73 7.32 4.57 -0.85
CA LEU A 73 6.99 4.21 -2.25
C LEU A 73 7.76 5.04 -3.29
N TYR A 74 8.64 5.95 -2.87
CA TYR A 74 9.47 6.76 -3.76
C TYR A 74 10.94 6.42 -3.51
N THR A 75 11.54 5.72 -4.47
CA THR A 75 12.98 5.40 -4.45
C THR A 75 13.75 6.00 -5.63
N GLY A 76 13.12 6.87 -6.43
CA GLY A 76 13.75 7.65 -7.51
C GLY A 76 12.74 8.34 -8.45
N GLU A 77 13.18 9.19 -9.38
CA GLU A 77 12.27 9.95 -10.27
C GLU A 77 11.37 9.05 -11.13
N LYS A 78 11.91 7.97 -11.71
CA LYS A 78 11.14 7.00 -12.53
C LYS A 78 10.08 6.23 -11.73
N THR A 79 10.22 6.12 -10.42
CA THR A 79 9.29 5.34 -9.58
C THR A 79 7.93 6.00 -9.43
N ARG A 80 7.86 7.33 -9.62
CA ARG A 80 6.60 8.07 -9.57
C ARG A 80 5.68 7.70 -10.74
N GLU A 81 6.22 7.59 -11.95
CA GLU A 81 5.42 7.29 -13.14
C GLU A 81 4.85 5.87 -13.05
N ILE A 82 5.68 4.90 -12.70
CA ILE A 82 5.28 3.51 -12.49
C ILE A 82 4.19 3.41 -11.41
N TYR A 83 4.37 4.09 -10.28
CA TYR A 83 3.35 4.15 -9.23
C TYR A 83 2.00 4.67 -9.75
N LEU A 84 2.03 5.75 -10.55
CA LEU A 84 0.81 6.32 -11.13
C LEU A 84 0.18 5.38 -12.16
N ASP A 85 0.97 4.65 -12.94
CA ASP A 85 0.47 3.62 -13.86
C ASP A 85 -0.22 2.48 -13.13
N CYS A 86 0.42 1.91 -12.11
CA CYS A 86 -0.16 0.87 -11.28
C CYS A 86 -1.46 1.33 -10.59
N LEU A 87 -1.50 2.58 -10.12
CA LEU A 87 -2.71 3.14 -9.51
C LEU A 87 -3.83 3.32 -10.53
N ARG A 88 -3.52 3.81 -11.75
CA ARG A 88 -4.50 3.95 -12.83
C ARG A 88 -5.10 2.61 -13.23
N GLU A 89 -4.25 1.59 -13.35
CA GLU A 89 -4.67 0.22 -13.67
C GLU A 89 -5.57 -0.34 -12.56
N ALA A 90 -5.16 -0.20 -11.30
CA ALA A 90 -5.96 -0.62 -10.15
C ALA A 90 -7.35 0.03 -10.14
N GLN A 91 -7.45 1.30 -10.54
CA GLN A 91 -8.70 2.08 -10.56
C GLN A 91 -9.46 1.99 -11.91
N TRP A 92 -9.00 1.21 -12.89
CA TRP A 92 -9.50 1.23 -14.26
C TRP A 92 -11.01 1.02 -14.40
N TYR A 93 -11.57 0.10 -13.61
CA TYR A 93 -13.01 -0.17 -13.62
C TYR A 93 -13.85 0.90 -12.90
N HIS A 94 -13.21 1.94 -12.34
CA HIS A 94 -13.79 3.07 -11.63
C HIS A 94 -14.80 2.69 -10.54
N LYS A 95 -14.82 1.42 -10.10
CA LYS A 95 -15.69 0.88 -9.06
C LYS A 95 -15.00 -0.28 -8.33
N PRO A 96 -15.07 -0.35 -6.99
CA PRO A 96 -14.63 -1.52 -6.24
C PRO A 96 -15.43 -2.80 -6.59
N PRO A 97 -14.87 -4.01 -6.38
CA PRO A 97 -13.56 -4.28 -5.81
C PRO A 97 -12.43 -4.03 -6.81
N PHE A 98 -11.36 -3.37 -6.36
CA PHE A 98 -10.16 -3.20 -7.18
C PHE A 98 -9.36 -4.49 -7.18
N LYS A 99 -8.72 -4.81 -8.32
CA LYS A 99 -7.76 -5.91 -8.45
C LYS A 99 -6.37 -5.31 -8.69
N PRO A 100 -5.71 -4.77 -7.65
CA PRO A 100 -4.52 -3.96 -7.80
C PRO A 100 -3.27 -4.84 -7.95
N SER A 101 -3.24 -5.77 -8.91
CA SER A 101 -2.13 -6.74 -9.03
C SER A 101 -0.79 -6.05 -9.29
N ALA A 102 -0.70 -5.14 -10.26
CA ALA A 102 0.56 -4.43 -10.49
C ALA A 102 0.93 -3.51 -9.33
N LEU A 103 -0.05 -2.88 -8.68
CA LEU A 103 0.18 -2.03 -7.51
C LEU A 103 0.66 -2.84 -6.29
N ALA A 104 0.11 -4.03 -6.07
CA ALA A 104 0.55 -4.94 -5.02
C ALA A 104 2.00 -5.40 -5.28
N THR A 105 2.32 -5.80 -6.51
CA THR A 105 3.70 -6.13 -6.91
C THR A 105 4.64 -4.96 -6.70
N PHE A 106 4.26 -3.76 -7.11
CA PHE A 106 5.05 -2.54 -6.91
C PHE A 106 5.31 -2.26 -5.42
N ILE A 107 4.30 -2.42 -4.56
CA ILE A 107 4.46 -2.25 -3.11
C ILE A 107 5.41 -3.31 -2.55
N LEU A 108 5.26 -4.57 -2.93
CA LEU A 108 6.14 -5.67 -2.51
C LEU A 108 7.60 -5.44 -2.92
N GLU A 109 7.83 -5.00 -4.15
CA GLU A 109 9.16 -4.64 -4.64
C GLU A 109 9.79 -3.52 -3.81
N ASN A 110 9.03 -2.47 -3.46
CA ASN A 110 9.55 -1.39 -2.62
C ASN A 110 9.83 -1.85 -1.18
N VAL A 111 9.01 -2.73 -0.62
CA VAL A 111 9.28 -3.37 0.67
C VAL A 111 10.57 -4.17 0.60
N HIS A 112 10.72 -5.03 -0.40
CA HIS A 112 11.93 -5.83 -0.62
C HIS A 112 13.18 -4.97 -0.79
N LEU A 113 13.15 -3.96 -1.67
CA LEU A 113 14.28 -3.07 -1.92
C LEU A 113 14.68 -2.27 -0.69
N THR A 114 13.70 -1.83 0.12
CA THR A 114 13.96 -1.10 1.36
C THR A 114 14.63 -2.02 2.37
N SER A 115 14.08 -3.21 2.60
CA SER A 115 14.66 -4.21 3.50
C SER A 115 16.06 -4.63 3.06
N TYR A 116 16.26 -4.91 1.76
CA TYR A 116 17.56 -5.25 1.19
C TYR A 116 18.59 -4.14 1.45
N LYS A 117 18.26 -2.88 1.13
CA LYS A 117 19.15 -1.73 1.37
C LYS A 117 19.50 -1.59 2.85
N ILE A 118 18.55 -1.81 3.75
CA ILE A 118 18.79 -1.75 5.19
C ILE A 118 19.78 -2.83 5.60
N CYS A 119 19.55 -4.09 5.20
CA CYS A 119 20.46 -5.18 5.49
C CYS A 119 21.86 -4.93 4.94
N THR A 120 21.99 -4.47 3.69
CA THR A 120 23.30 -4.20 3.08
C THR A 120 24.03 -3.01 3.72
N ASN A 121 23.32 -1.97 4.15
CA ASN A 121 23.97 -0.81 4.79
C ASN A 121 24.33 -1.07 6.26
N MET A 122 23.68 -2.04 6.90
CA MET A 122 23.94 -2.43 8.28
C MET A 122 24.82 -3.68 8.39
N ASP A 123 25.43 -4.14 7.27
CA ASP A 123 26.23 -5.37 7.19
C ASP A 123 25.53 -6.61 7.80
N ILE A 124 24.21 -6.70 7.66
CA ILE A 124 23.46 -7.89 8.06
C ILE A 124 23.65 -8.95 6.98
N ASP A 125 24.26 -10.07 7.35
CA ASP A 125 24.53 -11.18 6.45
C ASP A 125 23.22 -11.88 6.03
N ILE A 126 22.85 -11.72 4.76
CA ILE A 126 21.61 -12.28 4.19
C ILE A 126 21.80 -13.77 3.83
N GLN A 127 22.99 -14.35 4.00
CA GLN A 127 23.33 -15.69 3.51
C GLN A 127 22.84 -16.89 4.36
N ASN A 128 22.04 -16.71 5.43
CA ASN A 128 21.66 -17.81 6.32
C ASN A 128 20.15 -17.96 6.55
N VAL A 129 19.36 -18.15 5.49
CA VAL A 129 17.93 -18.53 5.62
C VAL A 129 17.57 -19.77 4.79
N ASP A 130 18.55 -20.61 4.45
CA ASP A 130 18.30 -21.97 3.95
C ASP A 130 19.11 -22.96 4.80
N SER A 131 18.45 -23.55 5.80
CA SER A 131 18.91 -24.72 6.57
C SER A 131 17.72 -25.53 7.03
#